data_AF-A0A6B1F526-F1
#
_entry.id   AF-A0A6B1F526-F1
#
_cell.length_a   1.000
_cell.length_b   1.000
_cell.length_c   1.000
_cell.angle_alpha   90.00
_cell.angle_beta   90.00
_cell.angle_gamma   90.00
#
_symmetry.space_group_name_H-M   'P 1'
#
loop_
_entity.id
_entity.type
_entity.pdbx_description
1 polymer ?
#
loop_
_entity_poly.entity_id
_entity_poly.type
_entity_poly.pdbx_seq_one_letter_code
_entity_poly.pdbx_strand_id
1 'polypeptide(L)'
;MTNAKVAAKIQQLTAAAKAKVAKRIDSDLKRLSKKYNAKWPLEMVNTYEALANLELMLGTDEASTPGKGVTLGLIDTGIHPSHHAFQYTGSGTITQKFLLGATQEAVDQFSHGTAVASIAAGRYYGAYGADVKMFAIPLGSGSGPYIPVTLQQLSSLDTSDSSLFNTVLGNNLDILNLSFGYRGGIEDYTEQELRD
;
A
#
# COMPACT_ATOMS: atom_id res chain seq x y z
N MET A 1 -26.76 5.16 -34.56
CA MET A 1 -26.48 4.21 -33.45
C MET A 1 -27.19 4.76 -32.21
N THR A 2 -27.95 3.96 -31.46
CA THR A 2 -28.72 4.46 -30.29
C THR A 2 -27.86 4.42 -29.03
N ASN A 3 -28.18 5.23 -28.02
CA ASN A 3 -27.50 5.21 -26.72
C ASN A 3 -27.50 3.81 -26.09
N ALA A 4 -28.61 3.06 -26.21
CA ALA A 4 -28.69 1.67 -25.77
C ALA A 4 -27.71 0.74 -26.49
N LYS A 5 -27.50 0.93 -27.80
CA LYS A 5 -26.52 0.13 -28.57
C LYS A 5 -25.07 0.48 -28.19
N VAL A 6 -24.80 1.74 -27.88
CA VAL A 6 -23.49 2.18 -27.36
C VAL A 6 -23.22 1.53 -26.01
N ALA A 7 -24.16 1.62 -25.07
CA ALA A 7 -24.03 1.05 -23.73
C ALA A 7 -23.82 -0.47 -23.75
N ALA A 8 -24.61 -1.20 -24.55
CA ALA A 8 -24.44 -2.63 -24.73
C ALA A 8 -23.06 -2.99 -25.30
N LYS A 9 -22.55 -2.18 -26.23
CA LYS A 9 -21.22 -2.41 -26.81
C LYS A 9 -20.09 -2.18 -25.81
N ILE A 10 -20.22 -1.14 -24.98
CA ILE A 10 -19.26 -0.85 -23.89
C ILE A 10 -19.23 -2.03 -22.91
N GLN A 11 -20.39 -2.49 -22.43
CA GLN A 11 -20.47 -3.65 -21.53
C GLN A 11 -19.82 -4.91 -22.12
N GLN A 12 -20.07 -5.18 -23.41
CA GLN A 12 -19.45 -6.31 -24.11
C GLN A 12 -17.92 -6.20 -24.13
N LEU A 13 -17.38 -5.02 -24.46
CA LEU A 13 -15.95 -4.78 -24.54
C LEU A 13 -15.28 -4.88 -23.16
N THR A 14 -15.89 -4.29 -22.13
CA THR A 14 -15.42 -4.39 -20.74
C THR A 14 -15.40 -5.83 -20.26
N ALA A 15 -16.45 -6.62 -20.53
CA ALA A 15 -16.48 -8.04 -20.15
C ALA A 15 -15.37 -8.86 -20.83
N ALA A 16 -15.12 -8.62 -22.13
CA ALA A 16 -14.07 -9.29 -22.88
C ALA A 16 -12.66 -8.90 -22.37
N ALA A 17 -12.43 -7.61 -22.12
CA ALA A 17 -11.18 -7.10 -21.55
C ALA A 17 -10.94 -7.67 -20.15
N LYS A 18 -11.95 -7.65 -19.27
CA LYS A 18 -11.89 -8.24 -17.92
C LYS A 18 -11.51 -9.72 -17.95
N ALA A 19 -12.10 -10.50 -18.84
CA ALA A 19 -11.76 -11.92 -19.00
C ALA A 19 -10.30 -12.13 -19.45
N LYS A 20 -9.81 -11.29 -20.36
CA LYS A 20 -8.40 -11.33 -20.81
C LYS A 20 -7.44 -10.96 -19.68
N VAL A 21 -7.72 -9.88 -18.94
CA VAL A 21 -6.92 -9.44 -17.79
C VAL A 21 -6.89 -10.52 -16.71
N ALA A 22 -8.04 -11.07 -16.33
CA ALA A 22 -8.14 -12.14 -15.33
C ALA A 22 -7.30 -13.36 -15.72
N LYS A 23 -7.38 -13.81 -16.98
CA LYS A 23 -6.58 -14.94 -17.47
C LYS A 23 -5.07 -14.67 -17.40
N ARG A 24 -4.64 -13.44 -17.70
CA ARG A 24 -3.23 -13.02 -17.62
C ARG A 24 -2.72 -13.04 -16.17
N ILE A 25 -3.46 -12.43 -15.26
CA ILE A 25 -3.11 -12.38 -13.83
C ILE A 25 -3.10 -13.79 -13.23
N ASP A 26 -4.09 -14.61 -13.55
CA ASP A 26 -4.16 -16.00 -13.10
C ASP A 26 -2.95 -16.82 -13.52
N SER A 27 -2.48 -16.63 -14.76
CA SER A 27 -1.30 -17.31 -15.28
C SER A 27 -0.05 -16.91 -14.49
N ASP A 28 0.11 -15.63 -14.19
CA ASP A 28 1.28 -15.12 -13.50
C ASP A 28 1.27 -15.47 -12.00
N LEU A 29 0.12 -15.39 -11.32
CA LEU A 29 -0.02 -15.81 -9.92
C LEU A 29 0.28 -17.30 -9.74
N LYS A 30 -0.17 -18.17 -10.66
CA LYS A 30 0.16 -19.60 -10.66
C LYS A 30 1.67 -19.86 -10.76
N ARG A 31 2.41 -18.98 -11.45
CA ARG A 31 3.87 -19.07 -11.56
C ARG A 31 4.57 -18.66 -10.27
N LEU A 32 4.04 -17.67 -9.56
CA LEU A 32 4.62 -17.13 -8.33
C LEU A 32 4.33 -17.99 -7.09
N SER A 33 3.20 -18.67 -7.06
CA SER A 33 2.76 -19.42 -5.89
C SER A 33 1.96 -20.66 -6.30
N LYS A 34 2.58 -21.85 -6.19
CA LYS A 34 1.87 -23.13 -6.33
C LYS A 34 0.91 -23.40 -5.16
N LYS A 35 1.07 -22.69 -4.04
CA LYS A 35 0.47 -23.03 -2.74
C LYS A 35 -0.67 -22.10 -2.32
N TYR A 36 -0.71 -20.87 -2.82
CA TYR A 36 -1.71 -19.86 -2.46
C TYR A 36 -2.24 -19.15 -3.71
N ASN A 37 -3.45 -19.51 -4.10
CA ASN A 37 -4.21 -18.87 -5.17
C ASN A 37 -5.02 -17.69 -4.57
N ALA A 38 -4.33 -16.70 -4.02
CA ALA A 38 -4.95 -15.58 -3.30
C ALA A 38 -5.51 -14.54 -4.28
N LYS A 39 -6.62 -14.89 -4.94
CA LYS A 39 -7.35 -13.97 -5.83
C LYS A 39 -8.34 -13.09 -5.09
N TRP A 40 -8.81 -13.55 -3.93
CA TRP A 40 -9.85 -12.89 -3.16
C TRP A 40 -9.57 -11.39 -2.89
N PRO A 41 -8.33 -10.92 -2.60
CA PRO A 41 -8.12 -9.50 -2.35
C PRO A 41 -8.33 -8.66 -3.62
N LEU A 42 -7.89 -9.19 -4.78
CA LEU A 42 -8.03 -8.54 -6.08
C LEU A 42 -9.49 -8.51 -6.54
N GLU A 43 -10.24 -9.57 -6.23
CA GLU A 43 -11.68 -9.64 -6.51
C GLU A 43 -12.47 -8.67 -5.64
N MET A 44 -12.15 -8.58 -4.35
CA MET A 44 -12.82 -7.69 -3.40
C MET A 44 -12.72 -6.21 -3.77
N VAL A 45 -11.63 -5.80 -4.42
CA VAL A 45 -11.43 -4.40 -4.86
C VAL A 45 -11.62 -4.19 -6.36
N ASN A 46 -12.24 -5.15 -7.05
CA ASN A 46 -12.55 -5.09 -8.49
C ASN A 46 -11.33 -4.84 -9.39
N THR A 47 -10.13 -5.29 -9.01
CA THR A 47 -8.88 -5.03 -9.75
C THR A 47 -8.98 -5.41 -11.23
N TYR A 48 -9.56 -6.57 -11.55
CA TYR A 48 -9.69 -7.03 -12.94
C TYR A 48 -10.49 -6.08 -13.81
N GLU A 49 -11.52 -5.46 -13.24
CA GLU A 49 -12.38 -4.52 -13.95
C GLU A 49 -11.71 -3.16 -14.10
N ALA A 50 -11.06 -2.68 -13.04
CA ALA A 50 -10.29 -1.44 -13.08
C ALA A 50 -9.20 -1.49 -14.16
N LEU A 51 -8.41 -2.58 -14.20
CA LEU A 51 -7.35 -2.76 -15.20
C LEU A 51 -7.92 -2.96 -16.61
N ALA A 52 -9.07 -3.62 -16.76
CA ALA A 52 -9.73 -3.77 -18.05
C ALA A 52 -10.22 -2.43 -18.61
N ASN A 53 -10.80 -1.59 -17.76
CA ASN A 53 -11.21 -0.25 -18.16
C ASN A 53 -10.01 0.61 -18.52
N LEU A 54 -8.91 0.51 -17.76
CA LEU A 54 -7.66 1.20 -18.08
C LEU A 54 -7.07 0.72 -19.41
N GLU A 55 -7.09 -0.59 -19.68
CA GLU A 55 -6.61 -1.17 -20.95
C GLU A 55 -7.44 -0.71 -22.14
N LEU A 56 -8.76 -0.54 -21.96
CA LEU A 56 -9.65 -0.04 -23.00
C LEU A 56 -9.52 1.47 -23.24
N MET A 57 -9.24 2.25 -22.20
CA MET A 57 -9.20 3.71 -22.29
C MET A 57 -7.84 4.25 -22.71
N LEU A 58 -6.76 3.72 -22.12
CA LEU A 58 -5.42 4.28 -22.26
C LEU A 58 -4.45 3.33 -22.97
N GLY A 59 -4.70 2.02 -22.87
CA GLY A 59 -3.87 1.01 -23.52
C GLY A 59 -3.26 0.01 -22.54
N THR A 60 -2.58 -0.99 -23.11
CA THR A 60 -2.01 -2.09 -22.32
C THR A 60 -0.86 -1.62 -21.44
N ASP A 61 -0.07 -0.64 -21.86
CA ASP A 61 1.11 -0.18 -21.14
C ASP A 61 0.71 0.51 -19.83
N GLU A 62 -0.28 1.40 -19.89
CA GLU A 62 -0.88 2.08 -18.76
C GLU A 62 -1.57 1.09 -17.82
N ALA A 63 -2.33 0.14 -18.38
CA ALA A 63 -2.96 -0.93 -17.59
C ALA A 63 -1.94 -1.88 -16.94
N SER A 64 -0.74 -2.00 -17.49
CA SER A 64 0.33 -2.82 -16.92
C SER A 64 1.10 -2.10 -15.81
N THR A 65 0.99 -0.78 -15.69
CA THR A 65 1.67 0.06 -14.69
C THR A 65 0.74 1.17 -14.18
N PRO A 66 -0.40 0.82 -13.55
CA PRO A 66 -1.44 1.78 -13.18
C PRO A 66 -0.98 2.85 -12.18
N GLY A 67 0.11 2.61 -11.44
CA GLY A 67 0.71 3.58 -10.52
C GLY A 67 1.83 4.43 -11.12
N LYS A 68 2.15 4.29 -12.41
CA LYS A 68 3.24 5.05 -13.03
C LYS A 68 3.01 6.55 -12.88
N GLY A 69 4.01 7.26 -12.37
CA GLY A 69 3.93 8.71 -12.10
C GLY A 69 3.33 9.07 -10.74
N VAL A 70 2.95 8.09 -9.92
CA VAL A 70 2.53 8.27 -8.53
C VAL A 70 3.70 7.99 -7.60
N THR A 71 3.88 8.82 -6.58
CA THR A 71 4.80 8.61 -5.47
C THR A 71 4.03 8.11 -4.24
N LEU A 72 4.29 6.87 -3.84
CA LEU A 72 3.72 6.23 -2.66
C LEU A 72 4.73 6.23 -1.51
N GLY A 73 4.41 6.93 -0.43
CA GLY A 73 5.10 6.82 0.85
C GLY A 73 4.51 5.72 1.72
N LEU A 74 5.37 5.01 2.43
CA LEU A 74 4.96 4.09 3.51
C LEU A 74 5.79 4.40 4.75
N ILE A 75 5.13 4.49 5.91
CA ILE A 75 5.81 4.44 7.20
C ILE A 75 5.53 3.04 7.77
N ASP A 76 6.56 2.21 7.85
CA ASP A 76 6.43 0.81 8.26
C ASP A 76 7.79 0.24 8.73
N THR A 77 7.93 -1.07 8.93
CA THR A 77 9.16 -1.69 9.47
C THR A 77 10.35 -1.68 8.52
N GLY A 78 10.10 -1.51 7.22
CA GLY A 78 11.10 -1.60 6.17
C GLY A 78 10.55 -2.29 4.92
N ILE A 79 11.39 -2.42 3.91
CA ILE A 79 11.06 -3.05 2.65
C ILE A 79 12.27 -3.85 2.16
N HIS A 80 12.01 -4.96 1.48
CA HIS A 80 12.98 -5.69 0.67
C HIS A 80 12.75 -5.38 -0.81
N PRO A 81 13.47 -4.43 -1.41
CA PRO A 81 13.24 -4.02 -2.81
C PRO A 81 13.47 -5.18 -3.80
N SER A 82 14.31 -6.14 -3.43
CA SER A 82 14.59 -7.34 -4.23
C SER A 82 13.51 -8.42 -4.13
N HIS A 83 12.47 -8.24 -3.30
CA HIS A 83 11.39 -9.22 -3.18
C HIS A 83 10.66 -9.39 -4.53
N HIS A 84 10.28 -10.62 -4.88
CA HIS A 84 9.70 -10.96 -6.19
C HIS A 84 8.41 -10.20 -6.53
N ALA A 85 7.71 -9.68 -5.51
CA ALA A 85 6.55 -8.79 -5.69
C ALA A 85 6.91 -7.49 -6.45
N PHE A 86 8.18 -7.08 -6.41
CA PHE A 86 8.72 -5.85 -6.99
C PHE A 86 9.66 -6.08 -8.17
N GLN A 87 10.17 -7.30 -8.39
CA GLN A 87 11.19 -7.61 -9.41
C GLN A 87 10.80 -7.35 -10.87
N TYR A 88 9.55 -6.95 -11.14
CA TYR A 88 9.06 -6.69 -12.48
C TYR A 88 8.97 -5.20 -12.83
N THR A 89 9.43 -4.32 -11.92
CA THR A 89 9.38 -2.86 -12.07
C THR A 89 10.29 -2.40 -13.20
N GLY A 90 9.72 -2.25 -14.40
CA GLY A 90 10.36 -1.53 -15.50
C GLY A 90 10.23 0.00 -15.42
N SER A 91 9.47 0.53 -14.45
CA SER A 91 9.04 1.94 -14.46
C SER A 91 9.13 2.72 -13.15
N GLY A 92 9.09 2.06 -11.99
CA GLY A 92 9.06 2.72 -10.67
C GLY A 92 10.33 2.45 -9.86
N THR A 93 10.70 3.41 -9.00
CA THR A 93 11.82 3.30 -8.08
C THR A 93 11.36 2.84 -6.69
N ILE A 94 12.20 2.08 -5.98
CA ILE A 94 11.95 1.73 -4.58
C ILE A 94 13.12 2.24 -3.76
N THR A 95 12.82 3.09 -2.77
CA THR A 95 13.80 3.68 -1.86
C THR A 95 13.41 3.39 -0.41
N GLN A 96 14.40 3.40 0.47
CA GLN A 96 14.20 3.21 1.90
C GLN A 96 15.06 4.18 2.71
N LYS A 97 14.47 4.79 3.73
CA LYS A 97 15.14 5.63 4.73
C LYS A 97 14.84 5.07 6.12
N PHE A 98 15.88 4.83 6.92
CA PHE A 98 15.73 4.41 8.32
C PHE A 98 15.54 5.62 9.22
N LEU A 99 14.50 5.58 10.05
CA LEU A 99 14.13 6.60 11.02
C LEU A 99 14.00 5.96 12.41
N LEU A 100 14.13 6.78 13.45
CA LEU A 100 13.87 6.38 14.84
C LEU A 100 14.63 5.11 15.30
N GLY A 101 15.83 4.87 14.75
CA GLY A 101 16.64 3.70 15.10
C GLY A 101 16.25 2.40 14.38
N ALA A 102 15.37 2.47 13.37
CA ALA A 102 15.08 1.31 12.52
C ALA A 102 16.35 0.74 11.88
N THR A 103 16.35 -0.58 11.67
CA THR A 103 17.43 -1.30 11.01
C THR A 103 16.88 -2.15 9.88
N GLN A 104 17.74 -2.58 8.96
CA GLN A 104 17.35 -3.43 7.85
C GLN A 104 16.83 -4.78 8.39
N GLU A 105 15.60 -5.13 8.05
CA GLU A 105 15.06 -6.46 8.34
C GLU A 105 15.88 -7.55 7.63
N ALA A 106 15.93 -8.74 8.21
CA ALA A 106 16.63 -9.88 7.61
C ALA A 106 15.85 -10.43 6.42
N VAL A 107 16.54 -10.72 5.31
CA VAL A 107 15.95 -11.11 4.01
C VAL A 107 15.19 -12.45 4.03
N ASP A 108 15.40 -13.26 5.05
CA ASP A 108 14.80 -14.58 5.25
C ASP A 108 13.71 -14.60 6.34
N GLN A 109 13.39 -13.43 6.90
CA GLN A 109 12.36 -13.27 7.91
C GLN A 109 11.11 -12.58 7.34
N PHE A 110 10.01 -12.70 8.09
CA PHE A 110 8.83 -11.93 7.78
C PHE A 110 9.12 -10.44 7.92
N SER A 111 8.75 -9.67 6.91
CA SER A 111 8.84 -8.21 6.87
C SER A 111 7.43 -7.65 6.72
N HIS A 112 6.96 -6.93 7.76
CA HIS A 112 5.63 -6.33 7.76
C HIS A 112 5.52 -5.28 6.65
N GLY A 113 6.49 -4.37 6.55
CA GLY A 113 6.48 -3.33 5.53
C GLY A 113 6.65 -3.86 4.10
N THR A 114 7.39 -4.96 3.88
CA THR A 114 7.42 -5.63 2.56
C THR A 114 6.04 -6.20 2.21
N ALA A 115 5.34 -6.81 3.16
CA ALA A 115 4.00 -7.33 2.94
C ALA A 115 3.03 -6.19 2.58
N VAL A 116 3.01 -5.11 3.37
CA VAL A 116 2.17 -3.92 3.11
C VAL A 116 2.50 -3.30 1.76
N ALA A 117 3.78 -3.05 1.47
CA ALA A 117 4.22 -2.47 0.20
C ALA A 117 3.87 -3.36 -1.00
N SER A 118 3.90 -4.69 -0.84
CA SER A 118 3.51 -5.60 -1.92
C SER A 118 2.02 -5.54 -2.26
N ILE A 119 1.15 -5.27 -1.28
CA ILE A 119 -0.28 -5.03 -1.52
C ILE A 119 -0.50 -3.63 -2.10
N ALA A 120 0.27 -2.64 -1.67
CA ALA A 120 0.09 -1.27 -2.16
C ALA A 120 0.62 -1.09 -3.60
N ALA A 121 1.79 -1.62 -3.93
CA ALA A 121 2.51 -1.36 -5.18
C ALA A 121 3.14 -2.61 -5.83
N GLY A 122 2.85 -3.82 -5.35
CA GLY A 122 3.32 -5.05 -5.98
C GLY A 122 2.56 -5.37 -7.27
N ARG A 123 3.16 -6.22 -8.11
CA ARG A 123 2.59 -6.61 -9.41
C ARG A 123 1.16 -7.15 -9.26
N TYR A 124 0.23 -6.54 -10.00
CA TYR A 124 -1.22 -6.81 -9.99
C TYR A 124 -2.02 -6.29 -8.80
N TYR A 125 -1.41 -5.54 -7.88
CA TYR A 125 -2.14 -4.87 -6.82
C TYR A 125 -2.29 -3.37 -7.12
N GLY A 126 -2.48 -2.52 -6.09
CA GLY A 126 -3.05 -1.19 -6.22
C GLY A 126 -2.35 -0.27 -7.24
N ALA A 127 -1.15 0.19 -6.91
CA ALA A 127 -0.41 1.21 -7.64
C ALA A 127 0.89 0.64 -8.23
N TYR A 128 0.80 -0.52 -8.87
CA TYR A 128 1.98 -1.14 -9.49
C TYR A 128 2.65 -0.19 -10.51
N GLY A 129 3.97 -0.03 -10.39
CA GLY A 129 4.76 0.91 -11.19
C GLY A 129 4.95 2.30 -10.57
N ALA A 130 4.40 2.56 -9.39
CA ALA A 130 4.64 3.77 -8.60
C ALA A 130 6.09 3.84 -8.08
N ASP A 131 6.52 5.07 -7.79
CA ASP A 131 7.73 5.34 -7.00
C ASP A 131 7.43 5.13 -5.52
N VAL A 132 8.07 4.12 -4.92
CA VAL A 132 7.86 3.74 -3.52
C VAL A 132 8.95 4.33 -2.64
N LYS A 133 8.54 5.07 -1.60
CA LYS A 133 9.41 5.62 -0.57
C LYS A 133 9.06 5.00 0.77
N MET A 134 9.89 4.07 1.24
CA MET A 134 9.76 3.45 2.55
C MET A 134 10.47 4.30 3.61
N PHE A 135 9.75 4.68 4.65
CA PHE A 135 10.26 5.33 5.85
C PHE A 135 10.21 4.32 6.98
N ALA A 136 11.32 3.60 7.16
CA ALA A 136 11.40 2.50 8.11
C ALA A 136 11.42 3.04 9.55
N ILE A 137 10.49 2.58 10.39
CA ILE A 137 10.43 2.83 11.83
C ILE A 137 10.38 1.49 12.59
N PRO A 138 10.90 1.41 13.82
CA PRO A 138 10.65 0.24 14.64
C PRO A 138 9.17 0.19 15.02
N LEU A 139 8.52 -0.96 14.79
CA LEU A 139 7.18 -1.23 15.31
C LEU A 139 7.26 -2.16 16.52
N GLY A 140 6.46 -1.86 17.54
CA GLY A 140 6.26 -2.75 18.68
C GLY A 140 5.37 -3.94 18.33
N SER A 141 5.31 -4.94 19.21
CA SER A 141 4.28 -5.99 19.10
C SER A 141 2.92 -5.42 19.53
N GLY A 142 1.83 -5.83 18.90
CA GLY A 142 0.46 -5.47 19.32
C GLY A 142 -0.08 -6.27 20.52
N SER A 143 0.71 -7.24 21.03
CA SER A 143 0.31 -8.14 22.11
C SER A 143 0.53 -7.53 23.50
N GLY A 144 -0.50 -7.52 24.35
CA GLY A 144 -0.42 -7.12 25.75
C GLY A 144 -1.71 -6.47 26.24
N PRO A 145 -1.85 -6.24 27.56
CA PRO A 145 -2.98 -5.48 28.08
C PRO A 145 -2.98 -4.06 27.50
N TYR A 146 -4.17 -3.48 27.39
CA TYR A 146 -4.33 -2.06 27.11
C TYR A 146 -3.70 -1.26 28.24
N ILE A 147 -2.87 -0.28 27.89
CA ILE A 147 -2.25 0.65 28.83
C ILE A 147 -2.67 2.05 28.38
N PRO A 148 -3.51 2.76 29.15
CA PRO A 148 -3.86 4.15 28.87
C PRO A 148 -2.62 5.04 28.82
N VAL A 149 -2.65 6.06 27.97
CA VAL A 149 -1.60 7.09 27.91
C VAL A 149 -1.98 8.27 28.81
N THR A 150 -1.00 8.82 29.53
CA THR A 150 -1.20 10.08 30.27
C THR A 150 -1.12 11.28 29.33
N LEU A 151 -1.65 12.44 29.74
CA LEU A 151 -1.57 13.67 28.93
C LEU A 151 -0.12 14.11 28.61
N GLN A 152 0.81 13.91 29.55
CA GLN A 152 2.22 14.21 29.32
C GLN A 152 2.87 13.26 28.31
N GLN A 153 2.50 11.97 28.34
CA GLN A 153 2.93 10.99 27.35
C GLN A 153 2.35 11.34 25.97
N LEU A 154 1.08 11.73 25.91
CA LEU A 154 0.45 12.20 24.67
C LEU A 154 1.18 13.40 24.06
N SER A 155 1.44 14.46 24.83
CA SER A 155 2.15 15.64 24.33
C SER A 155 3.54 15.29 23.77
N SER A 156 4.23 14.35 24.41
CA SER A 156 5.53 13.85 23.95
C SER A 156 5.40 13.04 22.65
N LEU A 157 4.38 12.17 22.57
CA LEU A 157 4.06 11.39 21.36
C LEU A 157 3.71 12.32 20.20
N ASP A 158 2.77 13.25 20.40
CA ASP A 158 2.34 14.25 19.41
C ASP A 158 3.53 15.03 18.85
N THR A 159 4.47 15.45 19.70
CA THR A 159 5.68 16.15 19.26
C THR A 159 6.57 15.25 18.40
N SER A 160 6.80 14.02 18.84
CA SER A 160 7.64 13.05 18.11
C SER A 160 7.03 12.62 16.78
N ASP A 161 5.72 12.36 16.77
CA ASP A 161 4.96 11.95 15.60
C ASP A 161 4.83 13.11 14.60
N SER A 162 4.61 14.33 15.08
CA SER A 162 4.63 15.53 14.23
C SER A 162 5.98 15.71 13.54
N SER A 163 7.10 15.43 14.23
CA SER A 163 8.44 15.46 13.63
C SER A 163 8.62 14.39 12.55
N LEU A 164 8.11 13.17 12.80
CA LEU A 164 8.10 12.08 11.83
C LEU A 164 7.28 12.46 10.59
N PHE A 165 6.03 12.90 10.76
CA PHE A 165 5.17 13.29 9.65
C PHE A 165 5.74 14.47 8.87
N ASN A 166 6.29 15.49 9.53
CA ASN A 166 6.96 16.60 8.85
C ASN A 166 8.15 16.12 8.01
N THR A 167 8.94 15.19 8.55
CA THR A 167 10.06 14.58 7.81
C THR A 167 9.56 13.83 6.58
N VAL A 168 8.46 13.07 6.71
CA VAL A 168 7.92 12.19 5.65
C VAL A 168 7.21 13.00 4.56
N LEU A 169 6.29 13.88 4.94
CA LEU A 169 5.50 14.71 4.02
C LEU A 169 6.36 15.67 3.21
N GLY A 170 7.55 16.05 3.71
CA GLY A 170 8.55 16.81 2.96
C GLY A 170 9.17 16.07 1.76
N ASN A 171 8.86 14.79 1.53
CA ASN A 171 9.43 13.99 0.42
C ASN A 171 8.54 13.92 -0.82
N ASN A 172 7.61 14.87 -1.00
CA ASN A 172 6.82 15.01 -2.22
C ASN A 172 6.03 13.73 -2.56
N LEU A 173 5.19 13.31 -1.63
CA LEU A 173 4.37 12.09 -1.71
C LEU A 173 2.98 12.44 -2.25
N ASP A 174 2.42 11.59 -3.10
CA ASP A 174 1.02 11.70 -3.53
C ASP A 174 0.10 10.95 -2.57
N ILE A 175 0.55 9.78 -2.10
CA ILE A 175 -0.17 8.92 -1.17
C ILE A 175 0.77 8.52 -0.04
N LEU A 176 0.25 8.50 1.19
CA LEU A 176 0.95 7.98 2.37
C LEU A 176 0.15 6.83 2.98
N ASN A 177 0.77 5.65 3.11
CA ASN A 177 0.21 4.49 3.81
C ASN A 177 0.76 4.40 5.24
N LEU A 178 -0.16 4.23 6.20
CA LEU A 178 0.12 4.12 7.63
C LEU A 178 -0.48 2.82 8.17
N SER A 179 0.20 1.70 7.95
CA SER A 179 -0.27 0.37 8.42
C SER A 179 0.21 0.06 9.85
N PHE A 180 0.13 1.05 10.73
CA PHE A 180 0.44 0.92 12.15
C PHE A 180 -0.53 1.78 12.97
N GLY A 181 -0.49 1.60 14.29
CA GLY A 181 -1.28 2.40 15.20
C GLY A 181 -0.62 2.50 16.56
N TYR A 182 -1.15 3.39 17.39
CA TYR A 182 -0.67 3.63 18.73
C TYR A 182 -1.52 2.85 19.74
N ARG A 183 -0.91 2.50 20.87
CA ARG A 183 -1.64 1.97 22.02
C ARG A 183 -2.10 3.13 22.90
N GLY A 184 -3.30 3.03 23.44
CA GLY A 184 -3.87 4.03 24.35
C GLY A 184 -4.70 5.07 23.61
N GLY A 185 -5.95 5.21 24.02
CA GLY A 185 -6.72 6.45 23.92
C GLY A 185 -6.63 7.21 25.24
N ILE A 186 -7.04 8.47 25.24
CA ILE A 186 -7.21 9.24 26.48
C ILE A 186 -8.56 8.83 27.07
N GLU A 187 -8.54 8.04 28.14
CA GLU A 187 -9.78 7.61 28.81
C GLU A 187 -9.96 8.24 30.20
N ASP A 188 -8.86 8.68 30.83
CA ASP A 188 -8.87 9.29 32.16
C ASP A 188 -8.19 10.67 32.11
N TYR A 189 -8.99 11.73 32.03
CA TYR A 189 -8.57 13.12 32.22
C TYR A 189 -9.63 13.88 33.01
N THR A 190 -9.19 14.83 33.81
CA THR A 190 -10.06 15.78 34.52
C THR A 190 -10.30 17.02 33.66
N GLU A 191 -11.38 17.75 33.95
CA GLU A 191 -11.65 19.03 33.29
C GLU A 191 -10.52 20.05 33.52
N GLN A 192 -9.87 20.00 34.69
CA GLN A 192 -8.73 20.88 35.01
C GLN A 192 -7.55 20.62 34.07
N GLU A 193 -7.21 19.35 33.83
CA GLU A 193 -6.08 18.97 32.97
C GLU A 193 -6.31 19.29 31.48
N LEU A 194 -7.54 19.57 31.04
CA LEU A 194 -7.83 20.05 29.69
C LEU A 194 -7.75 21.57 29.55
N ARG A 195 -7.77 22.31 30.66
CA ARG A 195 -7.88 23.78 30.68
C ARG A 195 -6.54 24.48 30.92
N ASP A 196 -5.53 23.73 31.34
CA ASP A 196 -4.15 24.18 31.59
C ASP A 196 -3.24 23.86 30.39
#